data_AF-A0A7V4AVL6-F1
#
_entry.id   AF-A0A7V4AVL6-F1
#
_cell.length_a   1.000
_cell.length_b   1.000
_cell.length_c   1.000
_cell.angle_alpha   90.00
_cell.angle_beta   90.00
_cell.angle_gamma   90.00
#
_symmetry.space_group_name_H-M   'P 1'
#
loop_
_entity.id
_entity.type
_entity.pdbx_description
1 polymer ?
#
loop_
_entity_poly.entity_id
_entity_poly.type
_entity_poly.pdbx_seq_one_letter_code
_entity_poly.pdbx_strand_id
1 'polypeptide(L)'
;ALTTQRNRIWSSETGFYEQTAACAPDSAKAWINLGLAYDRAGDFARAEAALAQAVSTASRGDFEHDRYGTLHRAHTNLGMVCMKTGQLQRAAFHLTEALRLAPDHAPARANMNTLILRCRERAERFEASGDAARAADMFSLLIQIDPQSAPAYRAALRGLQSRRAGTSP
;
A
#
# COMPACT_ATOMS: atom_id res chain seq x y z
N ALA A 1 -34.47 -19.78 -13.42
CA ALA A 1 -33.93 -19.27 -14.70
C ALA A 1 -32.57 -18.63 -14.44
N LEU A 2 -31.53 -18.97 -15.23
CA LEU A 2 -30.17 -18.42 -15.11
C LEU A 2 -30.14 -16.87 -15.05
N THR A 3 -31.14 -16.22 -15.63
CA THR A 3 -31.34 -14.77 -15.65
C THR A 3 -31.56 -14.16 -14.25
N THR A 4 -32.33 -14.83 -13.37
CA THR A 4 -32.60 -14.34 -12.00
C THR A 4 -31.37 -14.48 -11.10
N GLN A 5 -30.57 -15.53 -11.32
CA GLN A 5 -29.33 -15.77 -10.58
C GLN A 5 -28.24 -14.77 -10.98
N ARG A 6 -28.12 -14.43 -12.28
CA ARG A 6 -27.23 -13.36 -12.76
C ARG A 6 -27.62 -11.98 -12.23
N ASN A 7 -28.91 -11.65 -12.16
CA ASN A 7 -29.37 -10.38 -11.59
C ASN A 7 -29.08 -10.22 -10.08
N ARG A 8 -29.00 -11.32 -9.32
CA ARG A 8 -28.55 -11.30 -7.92
C ARG A 8 -27.03 -11.16 -7.77
N ILE A 9 -26.25 -11.73 -8.70
CA ILE A 9 -24.78 -11.63 -8.67
C ILE A 9 -24.32 -10.21 -9.10
N TRP A 10 -25.06 -9.57 -10.01
CA TRP A 10 -24.77 -8.21 -10.47
C TRP A 10 -25.40 -7.10 -9.63
N SER A 11 -26.09 -7.43 -8.53
CA SER A 11 -26.72 -6.42 -7.66
C SER A 11 -25.71 -5.67 -6.79
N SER A 12 -24.45 -6.12 -6.75
CA SER A 12 -23.35 -5.43 -6.09
C SER A 12 -22.13 -5.38 -7.01
N GLU A 13 -21.40 -4.28 -6.96
CA GLU A 13 -20.17 -4.11 -7.73
C GLU A 13 -19.14 -5.21 -7.38
N THR A 14 -19.08 -5.63 -6.12
CA THR A 14 -18.23 -6.74 -5.65
C THR A 14 -18.61 -8.07 -6.29
N GLY A 15 -19.90 -8.43 -6.33
CA GLY A 15 -20.36 -9.70 -6.92
C GLY A 15 -20.07 -9.81 -8.43
N PHE A 16 -20.17 -8.69 -9.16
CA PHE A 16 -19.78 -8.62 -10.57
C PHE A 16 -18.29 -8.91 -10.78
N TYR A 17 -17.42 -8.26 -9.98
CA TYR A 17 -15.98 -8.46 -10.10
C TYR A 17 -15.49 -9.80 -9.52
N GLU A 18 -16.17 -10.36 -8.52
CA GLU A 18 -15.93 -11.73 -8.04
C GLU A 18 -16.13 -12.73 -9.19
N GLN A 19 -17.25 -12.62 -9.90
CA GLN A 19 -17.51 -13.47 -11.06
C GLN A 19 -16.49 -13.24 -12.18
N THR A 20 -16.08 -12.00 -12.40
CA THR A 20 -15.08 -11.65 -13.43
C THR A 20 -13.72 -12.28 -13.11
N ALA A 21 -13.25 -12.17 -11.86
CA ALA A 21 -12.00 -12.78 -11.42
C ALA A 21 -12.08 -14.32 -11.44
N ALA A 22 -13.25 -14.90 -11.15
CA ALA A 22 -13.46 -16.35 -11.27
C ALA A 22 -13.41 -16.85 -12.73
N CYS A 23 -13.96 -16.09 -13.68
CA CYS A 23 -13.91 -16.43 -15.11
C CYS A 23 -12.54 -16.18 -15.74
N ALA A 24 -11.74 -15.28 -15.19
CA ALA A 24 -10.42 -14.93 -15.69
C ALA A 24 -9.38 -14.88 -14.55
N PRO A 25 -9.05 -16.02 -13.92
CA PRO A 25 -8.16 -16.07 -12.76
C PRO A 25 -6.73 -15.61 -13.08
N ASP A 26 -6.32 -15.70 -14.34
CA ASP A 26 -5.01 -15.25 -14.81
C ASP A 26 -5.00 -13.77 -15.24
N SER A 27 -6.10 -13.05 -15.05
CA SER A 27 -6.18 -11.62 -15.35
C SER A 27 -5.88 -10.78 -14.11
N ALA A 28 -4.67 -10.21 -14.05
CA ALA A 28 -4.32 -9.25 -13.00
C ALA A 28 -5.26 -8.02 -12.97
N LYS A 29 -5.79 -7.61 -14.13
CA LYS A 29 -6.78 -6.51 -14.21
C LYS A 29 -8.10 -6.87 -13.53
N ALA A 30 -8.58 -8.12 -13.67
CA ALA A 30 -9.78 -8.59 -13.00
C ALA A 30 -9.61 -8.54 -11.47
N TRP A 31 -8.47 -9.01 -10.97
CA TRP A 31 -8.11 -8.95 -9.55
C TRP A 31 -7.95 -7.52 -9.03
N ILE A 32 -7.37 -6.59 -9.81
CA ILE A 32 -7.31 -5.16 -9.45
C ILE A 32 -8.72 -4.59 -9.27
N ASN A 33 -9.61 -4.84 -10.22
CA ASN A 33 -10.95 -4.27 -10.17
C ASN A 33 -11.77 -4.84 -9.01
N LEU A 34 -11.60 -6.13 -8.72
CA LEU A 34 -12.18 -6.76 -7.53
C LEU A 34 -11.66 -6.12 -6.24
N GLY A 35 -10.35 -5.91 -6.15
CA GLY A 35 -9.74 -5.23 -5.01
C GLY A 35 -10.26 -3.81 -4.80
N LEU A 36 -10.41 -3.04 -5.88
CA LEU A 36 -10.99 -1.69 -5.82
C LEU A 36 -12.47 -1.70 -5.43
N ALA A 37 -13.24 -2.69 -5.86
CA ALA A 37 -14.63 -2.84 -5.45
C ALA A 37 -14.75 -3.15 -3.95
N TYR A 38 -13.90 -4.03 -3.42
CA TYR A 38 -13.84 -4.27 -1.97
C TYR A 38 -13.37 -3.04 -1.18
N ASP A 39 -12.41 -2.28 -1.70
CA ASP A 39 -11.95 -1.03 -1.08
C ASP A 39 -13.09 0.02 -1.01
N ARG A 40 -13.88 0.16 -2.08
CA ARG A 40 -15.09 1.02 -2.08
C ARG A 40 -16.17 0.54 -1.12
N ALA A 41 -16.29 -0.78 -0.95
CA ALA A 41 -17.20 -1.39 0.01
C ALA A 41 -16.69 -1.31 1.47
N GLY A 42 -15.45 -0.85 1.70
CA GLY A 42 -14.82 -0.77 3.02
C GLY A 42 -14.29 -2.12 3.53
N ASP A 43 -14.36 -3.19 2.75
CA ASP A 43 -13.82 -4.49 3.10
C ASP A 43 -12.32 -4.56 2.76
N PHE A 44 -11.52 -3.89 3.57
CA PHE A 44 -10.08 -3.76 3.32
C PHE A 44 -9.35 -5.11 3.34
N ALA A 45 -9.84 -6.09 4.10
CA ALA A 45 -9.24 -7.43 4.15
C ALA A 45 -9.38 -8.13 2.79
N ARG A 46 -10.59 -8.13 2.20
CA ARG A 46 -10.80 -8.71 0.87
C ARG A 46 -10.17 -7.87 -0.24
N ALA A 47 -10.12 -6.54 -0.08
CA ALA A 47 -9.40 -5.66 -1.00
C ALA A 47 -7.91 -6.02 -1.06
N GLU A 48 -7.28 -6.19 0.10
CA GLU A 48 -5.87 -6.56 0.20
C GLU A 48 -5.61 -7.94 -0.43
N ALA A 49 -6.47 -8.93 -0.14
CA ALA A 49 -6.34 -10.27 -0.70
C ALA A 49 -6.45 -10.27 -2.23
N ALA A 50 -7.44 -9.58 -2.80
CA ALA A 50 -7.62 -9.50 -4.25
C ALA A 50 -6.45 -8.75 -4.93
N LEU A 51 -5.95 -7.67 -4.33
CA LEU A 51 -4.79 -6.95 -4.86
C LEU A 51 -3.48 -7.75 -4.74
N ALA A 52 -3.32 -8.56 -3.70
CA ALA A 52 -2.21 -9.49 -3.58
C ALA A 52 -2.25 -10.57 -4.67
N GLN A 53 -3.44 -11.09 -5.01
CA GLN A 53 -3.61 -11.97 -6.16
C GLN A 53 -3.24 -11.25 -7.47
N ALA A 54 -3.65 -9.99 -7.64
CA ALA A 54 -3.25 -9.20 -8.81
C ALA A 54 -1.73 -9.09 -8.96
N VAL A 55 -1.00 -8.85 -7.86
CA VAL A 55 0.48 -8.82 -7.86
C VAL A 55 1.04 -10.20 -8.22
N SER A 56 0.52 -11.28 -7.64
CA SER A 56 0.97 -12.65 -7.92
C SER A 56 0.79 -13.03 -9.39
N THR A 57 -0.40 -12.79 -9.94
CA THR A 57 -0.72 -13.08 -11.33
C THR A 57 0.07 -12.21 -12.29
N ALA A 58 0.20 -10.91 -12.03
CA ALA A 58 1.00 -10.01 -12.86
C ALA A 58 2.50 -10.38 -12.85
N SER A 59 3.02 -10.89 -11.74
CA SER A 59 4.42 -11.30 -11.62
C SER A 59 4.75 -12.59 -12.40
N ARG A 60 3.73 -13.42 -12.65
CA ARG A 60 3.84 -14.70 -13.38
C ARG A 60 3.65 -14.58 -14.89
N GLY A 61 3.11 -13.46 -15.38
CA GLY A 61 2.78 -13.31 -16.80
C GLY A 61 4.03 -13.24 -17.69
N ASP A 62 4.08 -14.10 -18.71
CA ASP A 62 5.16 -14.14 -19.72
C ASP A 62 5.13 -12.95 -20.70
N PHE A 63 4.04 -12.17 -20.70
CA PHE A 63 3.86 -11.03 -21.60
C PHE A 63 4.46 -9.77 -20.98
N GLU A 64 5.72 -9.46 -21.31
CA GLU A 64 6.44 -8.27 -20.81
C GLU A 64 5.65 -6.96 -20.94
N HIS A 65 4.86 -6.81 -22.01
CA HIS A 65 4.14 -5.57 -22.31
C HIS A 65 2.96 -5.28 -21.35
N ASP A 66 2.25 -6.30 -20.84
CA ASP A 66 1.17 -6.12 -19.85
C ASP A 66 1.70 -6.19 -18.41
N ARG A 67 2.84 -6.87 -18.21
CA ARG A 67 3.51 -7.02 -16.91
C ARG A 67 3.85 -5.67 -16.30
N TYR A 68 4.48 -4.77 -17.05
CA TYR A 68 4.81 -3.44 -16.52
C TYR A 68 3.55 -2.59 -16.30
N GLY A 69 2.59 -2.58 -17.24
CA GLY A 69 1.40 -1.73 -17.13
C GLY A 69 0.42 -2.10 -15.99
N THR A 70 0.35 -3.37 -15.60
CA THR A 70 -0.59 -3.82 -14.56
C THR A 70 0.07 -3.99 -13.19
N LEU A 71 1.34 -4.43 -13.13
CA LEU A 71 2.03 -4.70 -11.86
C LEU A 71 2.23 -3.42 -11.03
N HIS A 72 2.68 -2.31 -11.63
CA HIS A 72 2.83 -1.05 -10.89
C HIS A 72 1.49 -0.54 -10.33
N ARG A 73 0.38 -0.77 -11.04
CA ARG A 73 -0.98 -0.40 -10.60
C ARG A 73 -1.45 -1.27 -9.44
N ALA A 74 -1.19 -2.58 -9.51
CA ALA A 74 -1.50 -3.51 -8.42
C ALA A 74 -0.76 -3.12 -7.15
N HIS A 75 0.55 -2.87 -7.24
CA HIS A 75 1.37 -2.36 -6.15
C HIS A 75 0.86 -1.01 -5.62
N THR A 76 0.48 -0.07 -6.49
CA THR A 76 -0.05 1.24 -6.09
C THR A 76 -1.33 1.12 -5.26
N ASN A 77 -2.26 0.28 -5.72
CA ASN A 77 -3.54 0.06 -5.04
C ASN A 77 -3.35 -0.70 -3.72
N LEU A 78 -2.46 -1.69 -3.69
CA LEU A 78 -2.16 -2.44 -2.46
C LEU A 78 -1.51 -1.52 -1.42
N GLY A 79 -0.59 -0.66 -1.86
CA GLY A 79 0.00 0.38 -1.01
C GLY A 79 -1.06 1.31 -0.41
N MET A 80 -2.03 1.77 -1.21
CA MET A 80 -3.15 2.59 -0.74
C MET A 80 -4.01 1.86 0.31
N VAL A 81 -4.37 0.60 0.10
CA VAL A 81 -5.16 -0.19 1.07
C VAL A 81 -4.37 -0.43 2.37
N CYS A 82 -3.07 -0.72 2.27
CA CYS A 82 -2.19 -0.79 3.44
C CYS A 82 -2.13 0.53 4.21
N MET A 83 -2.12 1.68 3.53
CA MET A 83 -2.19 2.99 4.19
C MET A 83 -3.51 3.20 4.92
N LYS A 84 -4.64 2.83 4.32
CA LYS A 84 -5.98 2.95 4.93
C LYS A 84 -6.11 2.11 6.19
N THR A 85 -5.47 0.95 6.22
CA THR A 85 -5.45 0.03 7.38
C THR A 85 -4.31 0.31 8.37
N GLY A 86 -3.53 1.38 8.16
CA GLY A 86 -2.45 1.79 9.07
C GLY A 86 -1.17 0.95 9.00
N GLN A 87 -1.06 0.04 8.03
CA GLN A 87 0.09 -0.83 7.76
C GLN A 87 1.17 -0.06 6.96
N LEU A 88 1.73 0.99 7.56
CA LEU A 88 2.58 1.97 6.88
C LEU A 88 3.87 1.38 6.26
N GLN A 89 4.47 0.38 6.90
CA GLN A 89 5.66 -0.32 6.37
C GLN A 89 5.35 -1.09 5.09
N ARG A 90 4.19 -1.79 5.05
CA ARG A 90 3.76 -2.52 3.86
C ARG A 90 3.37 -1.56 2.74
N ALA A 91 2.74 -0.43 3.09
CA ALA A 91 2.48 0.63 2.14
C ALA A 91 3.77 1.15 1.49
N ALA A 92 4.81 1.42 2.29
CA ALA A 92 6.10 1.84 1.78
C ALA A 92 6.68 0.82 0.79
N PHE A 93 6.69 -0.46 1.13
CA PHE A 93 7.17 -1.52 0.24
C PHE A 93 6.43 -1.49 -1.11
N HIS A 94 5.10 -1.52 -1.09
CA HIS A 94 4.34 -1.59 -2.33
C HIS A 94 4.44 -0.32 -3.17
N LEU A 95 4.45 0.87 -2.55
CA LEU A 95 4.60 2.12 -3.30
C LEU A 95 6.01 2.31 -3.87
N THR A 96 7.05 1.85 -3.16
CA THR A 96 8.42 1.82 -3.68
C THR A 96 8.52 0.88 -4.88
N GLU A 97 7.94 -0.32 -4.82
CA GLU A 97 7.92 -1.22 -5.98
C GLU A 97 7.14 -0.64 -7.16
N ALA A 98 6.01 0.03 -6.91
CA ALA A 98 5.26 0.71 -7.96
C ALA A 98 6.10 1.79 -8.67
N LEU A 99 6.82 2.63 -7.91
CA LEU A 99 7.70 3.66 -8.46
C LEU A 99 8.97 3.10 -9.09
N ARG A 100 9.47 1.95 -8.63
CA ARG A 100 10.58 1.25 -9.29
C ARG A 100 10.18 0.74 -10.67
N LEU A 101 8.96 0.22 -10.80
CA LEU A 101 8.41 -0.28 -12.06
C LEU A 101 7.99 0.84 -13.02
N ALA A 102 7.45 1.93 -12.48
CA ALA A 102 7.00 3.09 -13.25
C ALA A 102 7.34 4.39 -12.50
N PRO A 103 8.56 4.93 -12.68
CA PRO A 103 9.03 6.12 -11.98
C PRO A 103 8.10 7.33 -12.14
N ASP A 104 7.49 7.48 -13.32
CA ASP A 104 6.58 8.59 -13.65
C ASP A 104 5.10 8.31 -13.34
N HIS A 105 4.81 7.24 -12.59
CA HIS A 105 3.44 6.92 -12.21
C HIS A 105 2.91 7.90 -11.15
N ALA A 106 2.20 8.94 -11.62
CA ALA A 106 1.67 10.01 -10.77
C ALA A 106 0.82 9.51 -9.58
N PRO A 107 -0.10 8.52 -9.72
CA PRO A 107 -0.83 7.97 -8.57
C PRO A 107 0.06 7.36 -7.48
N ALA A 108 1.10 6.60 -7.83
CA ALA A 108 2.02 6.04 -6.85
C ALA A 108 2.79 7.15 -6.12
N ARG A 109 3.22 8.18 -6.85
CA ARG A 109 3.92 9.34 -6.28
C ARG A 109 3.04 10.12 -5.30
N ALA A 110 1.78 10.35 -5.65
CA ALA A 110 0.80 11.00 -4.78
C ALA A 110 0.54 10.20 -3.50
N ASN A 111 0.39 8.88 -3.62
CA ASN A 111 0.24 7.98 -2.48
C ASN A 111 1.50 7.96 -1.60
N MET A 112 2.70 7.96 -2.20
CA MET A 112 3.96 8.02 -1.46
C MET A 112 4.09 9.33 -0.66
N ASN A 113 3.72 10.47 -1.25
CA ASN A 113 3.71 11.75 -0.54
C ASN A 113 2.74 11.72 0.65
N THR A 114 1.56 11.13 0.47
CA THR A 114 0.59 10.97 1.55
C THR A 114 1.12 10.04 2.65
N LEU A 115 1.83 8.97 2.29
CA LEU A 115 2.49 8.08 3.24
C LEU A 115 3.56 8.82 4.05
N ILE A 116 4.41 9.62 3.40
CA ILE A 116 5.45 10.43 4.06
C ILE A 116 4.83 11.35 5.11
N LEU A 117 3.76 12.07 4.77
CA LEU A 117 3.06 12.95 5.71
C LEU A 117 2.51 12.19 6.92
N ARG A 118 1.86 11.04 6.68
CA ARG A 118 1.32 10.18 7.76
C ARG A 118 2.42 9.62 8.66
N CYS A 119 3.54 9.18 8.09
CA CYS A 119 4.68 8.69 8.87
C CYS A 119 5.28 9.81 9.72
N ARG A 120 5.40 11.03 9.18
CA ARG A 120 5.91 12.20 9.91
C ARG A 120 5.02 12.56 11.10
N GLU A 121 3.72 12.75 10.86
CA GLU A 121 2.75 13.06 11.92
C GLU A 121 2.77 12.00 13.02
N ARG A 122 2.86 10.73 12.64
CA ARG A 122 2.91 9.61 13.60
C ARG A 122 4.23 9.58 14.38
N ALA A 123 5.35 9.89 13.74
CA ALA A 123 6.66 10.00 14.40
C ALA A 123 6.64 11.11 15.47
N GLU A 124 6.17 12.30 15.10
CA GLU A 124 6.04 13.46 16.00
C GLU A 124 5.12 13.15 17.18
N ARG A 125 3.98 12.49 16.92
CA ARG A 125 3.06 12.06 17.97
C ARG A 125 3.70 11.05 18.93
N PHE A 126 4.46 10.08 18.41
CA PHE A 126 5.16 9.12 19.27
C PHE A 126 6.23 9.80 20.11
N GLU A 127 7.01 10.72 19.53
CA GLU A 127 7.99 11.52 20.25
C GLU A 127 7.34 12.35 21.36
N ALA A 128 6.24 13.05 21.08
CA ALA A 128 5.49 13.84 22.07
C ALA A 128 4.92 12.97 23.21
N SER A 129 4.55 11.73 22.92
CA SER A 129 4.09 10.76 23.93
C SER A 129 5.21 10.07 24.72
N GLY A 130 6.48 10.34 24.38
CA GLY A 130 7.64 9.69 25.00
C GLY A 130 7.96 8.29 24.46
N ASP A 131 7.24 7.82 23.43
CA ASP A 131 7.48 6.51 22.80
C ASP A 131 8.61 6.60 21.77
N ALA A 132 9.83 6.69 22.28
CA ALA A 132 11.02 6.83 21.46
C ALA A 132 11.25 5.64 20.51
N ALA A 133 10.80 4.44 20.87
CA ALA A 133 10.94 3.25 20.02
C ALA A 133 10.06 3.37 18.76
N ARG A 134 8.76 3.65 18.92
CA ARG A 134 7.86 3.80 17.77
C ARG A 134 8.16 5.06 16.96
N ALA A 135 8.63 6.13 17.60
CA ALA A 135 9.13 7.31 16.88
C ALA A 135 10.34 6.95 16.00
N ALA A 136 11.29 6.18 16.54
CA ALA A 136 12.46 5.75 15.79
C ALA A 136 12.09 4.87 14.58
N ASP A 137 11.16 3.93 14.75
CA ASP A 137 10.67 3.10 13.63
C ASP A 137 10.10 3.96 12.48
N MET A 138 9.35 5.01 12.81
CA MET A 138 8.79 5.92 11.80
C MET A 138 9.86 6.76 11.12
N PHE A 139 10.85 7.29 11.87
CA PHE A 139 11.96 8.03 11.26
C PHE A 139 12.86 7.14 10.39
N SER A 140 13.09 5.89 10.79
CA SER A 140 13.80 4.91 9.97
C SER A 140 13.06 4.63 8.66
N LEU A 141 11.73 4.51 8.71
CA LEU A 141 10.91 4.35 7.51
C LEU A 141 11.00 5.60 6.61
N LEU A 142 10.87 6.80 7.18
CA LEU A 142 10.98 8.07 6.47
C LEU A 142 12.32 8.25 5.75
N ILE A 143 13.43 7.80 6.34
CA ILE A 143 14.75 7.82 5.69
C ILE A 143 14.77 6.95 4.42
N GLN A 144 14.03 5.84 4.41
CA GLN A 144 13.96 4.95 3.25
C GLN A 144 13.11 5.53 2.12
N ILE A 145 11.96 6.13 2.46
CA ILE A 145 10.97 6.59 1.46
C ILE A 145 11.10 8.06 1.05
N ASP A 146 11.83 8.86 1.83
CA ASP A 146 12.13 10.27 1.57
C ASP A 146 13.63 10.55 1.81
N PRO A 147 14.51 10.07 0.89
CA PRO A 147 15.96 10.22 1.04
C PRO A 147 16.43 11.69 1.03
N GLN A 148 15.66 12.59 0.41
CA GLN A 148 16.01 14.01 0.33
C GLN A 148 15.93 14.69 1.70
N SER A 149 14.94 14.31 2.52
CA SER A 149 14.79 14.82 3.88
C SER A 149 15.50 13.94 4.94
N ALA A 150 16.18 12.86 4.53
CA ALA A 150 16.86 11.93 5.44
C ALA A 150 17.82 12.57 6.46
N PRO A 151 18.59 13.65 6.15
CA PRO A 151 19.42 14.31 7.15
C PRO A 151 18.64 14.80 8.37
N ALA A 152 17.44 15.34 8.18
CA ALA A 152 16.58 15.81 9.27
C ALA A 152 16.09 14.63 10.14
N TYR A 153 15.60 13.57 9.51
CA TYR A 153 15.13 12.37 10.22
C TYR A 153 16.27 11.65 10.97
N ARG A 154 17.49 11.63 10.41
CA ARG A 154 18.68 11.10 11.11
C ARG A 154 19.07 11.95 12.32
N ALA A 155 18.91 13.26 12.26
CA ALA A 155 19.13 14.13 13.41
C ALA A 155 18.11 13.83 14.52
N ALA A 156 16.83 13.68 14.18
CA ALA A 156 15.78 13.28 15.13
C ALA A 156 16.08 11.92 15.78
N LEU A 157 16.47 10.91 14.99
CA LEU A 157 16.86 9.59 15.52
C LEU A 157 18.01 9.65 16.53
N ARG A 158 19.06 10.43 16.23
CA ARG A 158 20.17 10.63 17.18
C ARG A 158 19.70 11.31 18.46
N GLY A 159 18.80 12.30 18.36
CA GLY A 159 18.19 12.97 19.51
C GLY A 159 17.46 11.99 20.43
N LEU A 160 16.66 11.07 19.86
CA LEU A 160 15.96 10.03 20.62
C LEU A 160 16.93 9.08 21.34
N GLN A 161 18.02 8.69 20.68
CA GLN A 161 19.04 7.80 21.25
C GLN A 161 19.78 8.45 22.43
N SER A 162 20.17 9.72 22.30
CA SER A 162 20.86 10.45 23.37
C SER A 162 19.98 10.64 24.61
N ARG A 163 18.68 10.93 24.44
CA ARG A 163 17.73 11.04 25.58
C ARG A 163 17.55 9.71 26.31
N ARG A 164 17.62 8.59 25.60
CA ARG A 164 17.58 7.25 26.20
C ARG A 164 18.86 6.91 26.97
N ALA A 165 20.02 7.36 26.48
CA ALA A 165 21.29 7.12 27.16
C ALA A 165 21.43 7.96 28.45
N GLY A 166 20.93 9.20 28.46
CA GLY A 166 20.98 10.10 29.62
C GLY A 166 19.96 9.80 30.74
N THR A 167 19.07 8.83 30.56
CA THR A 167 18.05 8.43 31.55
C THR A 167 18.40 7.13 32.29
N SER A 168 19.66 6.67 32.22
CA SER A 168 20.13 5.54 33.04
C SER A 168 20.41 6.03 34.48
N PRO A 169 19.83 5.40 35.53
CA PRO A 169 20.04 5.77 36.93
C PRO A 169 21.46 5.49 37.43
#